data_AF-A0A7C3WE13-F1
#
_entry.id   AF-A0A7C3WE13-F1
#
_cell.length_a   1.000
_cell.length_b   1.000
_cell.length_c   1.000
_cell.angle_alpha   90.00
_cell.angle_beta   90.00
_cell.angle_gamma   90.00
#
_symmetry.space_group_name_H-M   'P 1'
#
loop_
_entity.id
_entity.type
_entity.pdbx_description
1 polymer ?
#
loop_
_entity_poly.entity_id
_entity_poly.type
_entity_poly.pdbx_seq_one_letter_code
_entity_poly.pdbx_strand_id
1 'polypeptide(L)'
;MERLNRLMHHSEQRIALLALAQTWRSVVQPTPAQVDSWEQSIQKLPPGLRAGPYYVLGRAYGQQGRWQEAALAWLRVAILYGRPRHLAARAMADAAGALERLGQTDQAVRLYQELLQKWPDTPFAHEAQQRLEELAKPPSLPKP
;
A
#
# COMPACT_ATOMS: atom_id res chain seq x y z
N MET A 1 -12.96 -31.08 18.10
CA MET A 1 -12.52 -31.14 16.69
C MET A 1 -12.59 -29.81 15.96
N GLU A 2 -13.60 -28.96 16.20
CA GLU A 2 -13.76 -27.66 15.51
C GLU A 2 -12.61 -26.65 15.66
N ARG A 3 -12.00 -26.55 16.86
CA ARG A 3 -10.85 -25.65 17.09
C ARG A 3 -9.62 -26.02 16.27
N LEU A 4 -9.38 -27.32 16.07
CA LEU A 4 -8.21 -27.83 15.35
C LEU A 4 -8.33 -27.55 13.84
N ASN A 5 -9.51 -27.79 13.27
CA ASN A 5 -9.80 -27.43 11.87
C ASN A 5 -9.66 -25.93 11.63
N ARG A 6 -10.16 -25.08 12.55
CA ARG A 6 -10.00 -23.62 12.46
C ARG A 6 -8.53 -23.19 12.45
N LEU A 7 -7.70 -23.81 13.29
CA LEU A 7 -6.26 -23.54 13.34
C LEU A 7 -5.53 -24.00 12.08
N MET A 8 -5.86 -25.18 11.54
CA MET A 8 -5.27 -25.68 10.28
C MET A 8 -5.60 -24.77 9.10
N HIS A 9 -6.85 -24.33 8.97
CA HIS A 9 -7.25 -23.41 7.90
C HIS A 9 -6.54 -22.06 8.04
N HIS A 10 -6.41 -21.53 9.27
CA HIS A 10 -5.65 -20.30 9.51
C HIS A 10 -4.15 -20.45 9.19
N SER A 11 -3.54 -21.60 9.47
CA SER A 11 -2.13 -21.85 9.15
C SER A 11 -1.91 -22.01 7.65
N GLU A 12 -2.75 -22.77 6.95
CA GLU A 12 -2.66 -22.94 5.49
C GLU A 12 -2.90 -21.62 4.75
N GLN A 13 -3.85 -20.80 5.22
CA GLN A 13 -4.10 -19.46 4.68
C GLN A 13 -2.93 -18.50 4.91
N ARG A 14 -2.27 -18.56 6.07
CA ARG A 14 -1.04 -17.79 6.34
C ARG A 14 0.13 -18.28 5.49
N ILE A 15 0.24 -19.58 5.26
CA ILE A 15 1.23 -20.18 4.36
C ILE A 15 1.01 -19.71 2.93
N ALA A 16 -0.24 -19.72 2.44
CA ALA A 16 -0.59 -19.19 1.12
C ALA A 16 -0.31 -17.68 0.99
N LEU A 17 -0.58 -16.90 2.04
CA LEU A 17 -0.29 -15.45 2.12
C LEU A 17 1.20 -15.16 2.01
N LEU A 18 2.03 -15.93 2.72
CA LEU A 18 3.49 -15.82 2.62
C LEU A 18 3.96 -16.30 1.25
N ALA A 19 3.44 -17.42 0.73
CA ALA A 19 3.86 -17.96 -0.55
C ALA A 19 3.62 -16.98 -1.71
N LEU A 20 2.41 -16.40 -1.84
CA LEU A 20 2.10 -15.43 -2.90
C LEU A 20 2.87 -14.12 -2.76
N ALA A 21 2.96 -13.58 -1.53
CA ALA A 21 3.72 -12.36 -1.31
C ALA A 21 5.22 -12.58 -1.56
N GLN A 22 5.76 -13.77 -1.25
CA GLN A 22 7.17 -14.11 -1.50
C GLN A 22 7.45 -14.35 -2.98
N THR A 23 6.57 -15.04 -3.72
CA THR A 23 6.75 -15.25 -5.17
C THR A 23 6.68 -13.94 -5.95
N TRP A 24 5.81 -13.01 -5.56
CA TRP A 24 5.74 -11.71 -6.24
C TRP A 24 6.87 -10.77 -5.81
N ARG A 25 7.30 -10.82 -4.55
CA ARG A 25 8.47 -10.07 -4.08
C ARG A 25 9.77 -10.50 -4.75
N SER A 26 9.89 -11.77 -5.16
CA SER A 26 11.07 -12.24 -5.91
C SER A 26 11.09 -11.74 -7.36
N VAL A 27 9.97 -11.25 -7.89
CA VAL A 27 9.93 -10.65 -9.23
C VAL A 27 10.35 -9.19 -9.12
N VAL A 28 11.59 -8.91 -9.52
CA VAL A 28 12.20 -7.57 -9.40
C VAL A 28 11.51 -6.52 -10.27
N GLN A 29 11.09 -6.90 -11.48
CA GLN A 29 10.33 -6.06 -12.41
C GLN A 29 9.24 -6.89 -13.10
N PRO A 30 8.00 -6.93 -12.57
CA PRO A 30 6.92 -7.66 -13.21
C PRO A 30 6.48 -6.96 -14.49
N THR A 31 6.14 -7.73 -15.52
CA THR A 31 5.56 -7.20 -16.76
C THR A 31 4.12 -6.70 -16.52
N PRO A 32 3.59 -5.78 -17.33
CA PRO A 32 2.20 -5.32 -17.18
C PRO A 32 1.19 -6.48 -17.15
N ALA A 33 1.35 -7.47 -18.03
CA ALA A 33 0.49 -8.66 -18.07
C ALA A 33 0.56 -9.50 -16.78
N GLN A 34 1.74 -9.60 -16.15
CA GLN A 34 1.87 -10.28 -14.85
C GLN A 34 1.12 -9.52 -13.76
N VAL A 35 1.26 -8.19 -13.73
CA VAL A 35 0.60 -7.33 -12.73
C VAL A 35 -0.93 -7.41 -12.86
N ASP A 36 -1.46 -7.40 -14.07
CA ASP A 36 -2.91 -7.51 -14.30
C ASP A 36 -3.43 -8.91 -13.88
N SER A 37 -2.64 -9.97 -14.10
CA SER A 37 -2.95 -11.32 -13.61
C SER A 37 -2.94 -11.41 -12.08
N TRP A 38 -2.07 -10.66 -11.41
CA TRP A 38 -2.02 -10.61 -9.95
C TRP A 38 -3.31 -10.01 -9.39
N GLU A 39 -3.84 -8.91 -9.95
CA GLU A 39 -5.08 -8.30 -9.47
C GLU A 39 -6.25 -9.30 -9.46
N GLN A 40 -6.42 -10.05 -10.55
CA GLN A 40 -7.46 -11.08 -10.64
C GLN A 40 -7.28 -12.18 -9.60
N SER A 41 -6.03 -12.55 -9.33
CA SER A 41 -5.68 -13.56 -8.32
C SER A 41 -6.01 -13.07 -6.90
N ILE A 42 -5.75 -11.80 -6.60
CA ILE A 42 -6.07 -11.18 -5.29
C ILE A 42 -7.57 -11.23 -5.01
N GLN A 43 -8.39 -10.98 -6.03
CA GLN A 43 -9.85 -10.99 -5.87
C GLN A 43 -10.41 -12.37 -5.48
N LYS A 44 -9.69 -13.45 -5.79
CA LYS A 44 -10.07 -14.83 -5.40
C LYS A 44 -9.67 -15.17 -3.97
N LEU A 45 -8.81 -14.38 -3.34
CA LEU A 45 -8.41 -14.60 -1.96
C LEU A 45 -9.53 -14.20 -0.98
N PRO A 46 -9.63 -14.84 0.19
CA PRO A 46 -10.43 -14.35 1.30
C PRO A 46 -10.10 -12.87 1.65
N PRO A 47 -11.09 -12.02 2.01
CA PRO A 47 -10.86 -10.59 2.25
C PRO A 47 -9.73 -10.28 3.24
N GLY A 48 -9.65 -11.02 4.35
CA GLY A 48 -8.60 -10.84 5.36
C GLY A 48 -7.16 -11.14 4.87
N LEU A 49 -7.02 -11.73 3.68
CA LEU A 49 -5.73 -12.09 3.09
C LEU A 49 -5.31 -11.17 1.95
N ARG A 50 -6.15 -10.19 1.57
CA ARG A 50 -5.89 -9.33 0.39
C ARG A 50 -4.95 -8.17 0.68
N ALA A 51 -4.78 -7.76 1.94
CA ALA A 51 -4.00 -6.58 2.33
C ALA A 51 -2.55 -6.60 1.82
N GLY A 52 -1.81 -7.68 2.13
CA GLY A 52 -0.42 -7.84 1.69
C GLY A 52 -0.27 -7.91 0.17
N PRO A 53 -1.06 -8.75 -0.52
CA PRO A 53 -1.08 -8.82 -1.97
C PRO A 53 -1.42 -7.48 -2.66
N TYR A 54 -2.42 -6.73 -2.19
CA TYR A 54 -2.71 -5.39 -2.74
C TYR A 54 -1.56 -4.40 -2.51
N TYR A 55 -0.87 -4.50 -1.37
CA TYR A 55 0.30 -3.67 -1.12
C TYR A 55 1.44 -3.95 -2.13
N VAL A 56 1.70 -5.23 -2.43
CA VAL A 56 2.69 -5.63 -3.44
C VAL A 56 2.23 -5.20 -4.84
N LEU A 57 0.94 -5.32 -5.15
CA LEU A 57 0.36 -4.86 -6.40
C LEU A 57 0.58 -3.34 -6.62
N GLY A 58 0.32 -2.53 -5.58
CA GLY A 58 0.57 -1.08 -5.66
C GLY A 58 2.03 -0.75 -5.93
N ARG A 59 2.98 -1.48 -5.31
CA ARG A 59 4.41 -1.33 -5.60
C ARG A 59 4.75 -1.68 -7.04
N ALA A 60 4.18 -2.74 -7.57
CA ALA A 60 4.39 -3.15 -8.96
C ALA A 60 3.87 -2.09 -9.95
N TYR A 61 2.67 -1.54 -9.71
CA TYR A 61 2.16 -0.41 -10.50
C TYR A 61 3.07 0.81 -10.42
N GLY A 62 3.53 1.18 -9.23
CA GLY A 62 4.46 2.31 -9.06
C GLY A 62 5.78 2.12 -9.80
N GLN A 63 6.35 0.92 -9.80
CA GLN A 63 7.55 0.58 -10.59
C GLN A 63 7.33 0.75 -12.09
N GLN A 64 6.10 0.57 -12.57
CA GLN A 64 5.72 0.78 -13.98
C GLN A 64 5.30 2.22 -14.30
N GLY A 65 5.38 3.14 -13.33
CA GLY A 65 4.90 4.53 -13.49
C GLY A 65 3.37 4.67 -13.53
N ARG A 66 2.64 3.58 -13.24
CA ARG A 66 1.17 3.52 -13.18
C ARG A 66 0.68 4.04 -11.83
N TRP A 67 0.97 5.32 -11.54
CA TRP A 67 0.79 5.91 -10.21
C TRP A 67 -0.67 5.96 -9.76
N GLN A 68 -1.62 6.06 -10.69
CA GLN A 68 -3.05 6.10 -10.36
C GLN A 68 -3.54 4.73 -9.88
N GLU A 69 -3.16 3.64 -10.57
CA GLU A 69 -3.45 2.29 -10.12
C GLU A 69 -2.70 1.93 -8.84
N ALA A 70 -1.46 2.43 -8.68
CA ALA A 70 -0.68 2.26 -7.47
C ALA A 70 -1.40 2.86 -6.25
N ALA A 71 -1.83 4.12 -6.35
CA ALA A 71 -2.58 4.81 -5.30
C ALA A 71 -3.86 4.04 -4.92
N LEU A 72 -4.64 3.60 -5.91
CA LEU A 72 -5.86 2.83 -5.68
C LEU A 72 -5.60 1.49 -4.97
N ALA A 73 -4.58 0.75 -5.41
CA ALA A 73 -4.21 -0.51 -4.79
C ALA A 73 -3.79 -0.34 -3.33
N TRP A 74 -3.00 0.69 -3.02
CA TRP A 74 -2.59 0.99 -1.65
C TRP A 74 -3.74 1.53 -0.77
N LEU A 75 -4.62 2.37 -1.30
CA LEU A 75 -5.80 2.85 -0.57
C LEU A 75 -6.72 1.70 -0.18
N ARG A 76 -6.88 0.68 -1.04
CA ARG A 76 -7.63 -0.54 -0.68
C ARG A 76 -7.06 -1.20 0.58
N VAL A 77 -5.73 -1.22 0.75
CA VAL A 77 -5.08 -1.74 1.98
C VAL A 77 -5.48 -0.92 3.20
N ALA A 78 -5.33 0.41 3.13
CA ALA A 78 -5.56 1.29 4.26
C ALA A 78 -7.05 1.39 4.68
N ILE A 79 -7.96 1.36 3.71
CA ILE A 79 -9.40 1.58 3.91
C ILE A 79 -10.13 0.27 4.18
N LEU A 80 -9.93 -0.75 3.34
CA LEU A 80 -10.70 -2.00 3.40
C LEU A 80 -10.08 -3.04 4.33
N TYR A 81 -8.75 -2.99 4.51
CA TYR A 81 -8.00 -4.02 5.22
C TYR A 81 -7.08 -3.42 6.28
N GLY A 82 -7.56 -2.41 7.02
CA GLY A 82 -6.80 -1.58 7.98
C GLY A 82 -6.07 -2.31 9.13
N ARG A 83 -5.98 -3.65 9.09
CA ARG A 83 -5.09 -4.48 9.92
C ARG A 83 -4.19 -5.36 9.03
N PRO A 84 -2.88 -5.44 9.31
CA PRO A 84 -2.18 -4.87 10.46
C PRO A 84 -1.91 -3.36 10.31
N ARG A 85 -2.01 -2.61 11.44
CA ARG A 85 -1.88 -1.14 11.54
C ARG A 85 -0.68 -0.60 10.76
N HIS A 86 0.48 -1.23 10.94
CA HIS A 86 1.72 -0.84 10.29
C HIS A 86 1.65 -0.92 8.76
N LEU A 87 1.04 -1.97 8.20
CA LEU A 87 0.89 -2.11 6.75
C LEU A 87 -0.11 -1.09 6.19
N ALA A 88 -1.20 -0.85 6.92
CA ALA A 88 -2.21 0.13 6.54
C ALA A 88 -1.66 1.56 6.53
N ALA A 89 -0.88 1.93 7.56
CA ALA A 89 -0.19 3.22 7.62
C ALA A 89 0.82 3.35 6.47
N ARG A 90 1.66 2.34 6.25
CA ARG A 90 2.60 2.33 5.12
C ARG A 90 1.91 2.53 3.78
N ALA A 91 0.85 1.77 3.52
CA ALA A 91 0.12 1.85 2.27
C ALA A 91 -0.50 3.24 2.07
N MET A 92 -1.03 3.85 3.12
CA MET A 92 -1.58 5.20 3.03
C MET A 92 -0.50 6.24 2.74
N ALA A 93 0.69 6.16 3.35
CA ALA A 93 1.81 7.03 3.00
C ALA A 93 2.25 6.84 1.54
N ASP A 94 2.39 5.60 1.08
CA ASP A 94 2.76 5.29 -0.31
C ASP A 94 1.70 5.80 -1.31
N ALA A 95 0.41 5.72 -0.96
CA ALA A 95 -0.69 6.27 -1.76
C ALA A 95 -0.63 7.80 -1.87
N ALA A 96 -0.34 8.49 -0.76
CA ALA A 96 -0.14 9.93 -0.76
C ALA A 96 1.02 10.32 -1.68
N GLY A 97 2.16 9.63 -1.59
CA GLY A 97 3.31 9.86 -2.46
C GLY A 97 3.01 9.61 -3.94
N ALA A 98 2.17 8.63 -4.28
CA ALA A 98 1.70 8.46 -5.66
C ALA A 98 0.80 9.60 -6.14
N LEU A 99 -0.06 10.13 -5.27
CA LEU A 99 -0.89 11.30 -5.59
C LEU A 99 -0.02 12.54 -5.83
N GLU A 100 1.07 12.73 -5.08
CA GLU A 100 2.04 13.80 -5.35
C GLU A 100 2.68 13.66 -6.74
N ARG A 101 3.08 12.44 -7.12
CA ARG A 101 3.65 12.16 -8.45
C ARG A 101 2.67 12.41 -9.61
N LEU A 102 1.37 12.31 -9.33
CA LEU A 102 0.30 12.64 -10.27
C LEU A 102 -0.03 14.15 -10.30
N GLY A 103 0.65 14.98 -9.50
CA GLY A 103 0.35 16.40 -9.33
C GLY A 103 -0.94 16.67 -8.53
N GLN A 104 -1.50 15.65 -7.88
CA GLN A 104 -2.72 15.74 -7.09
C GLN A 104 -2.38 16.13 -5.63
N THR A 105 -1.63 17.21 -5.46
CA THR A 105 -1.05 17.63 -4.18
C THR A 105 -2.10 17.81 -3.08
N ASP A 106 -3.26 18.40 -3.40
CA ASP A 106 -4.34 18.59 -2.42
C ASP A 106 -4.87 17.27 -1.86
N GLN A 107 -4.95 16.23 -2.70
CA GLN A 107 -5.37 14.90 -2.26
C GLN A 107 -4.29 14.24 -1.42
N ALA A 108 -3.02 14.37 -1.82
CA ALA A 108 -1.88 13.86 -1.04
C ALA A 108 -1.83 14.49 0.36
N VAL A 109 -1.98 15.82 0.46
CA VAL A 109 -2.01 16.56 1.73
C VAL A 109 -3.10 16.03 2.65
N ARG A 110 -4.33 15.87 2.14
CA ARG A 110 -5.44 15.30 2.93
C ARG A 110 -5.10 13.90 3.43
N LEU A 111 -4.51 13.07 2.58
CA LEU A 111 -4.15 11.70 2.93
C LEU A 111 -3.07 11.65 4.02
N TYR A 112 -2.04 12.50 3.93
CA TYR A 112 -1.01 12.62 4.96
C TYR A 112 -1.60 13.09 6.29
N GLN A 113 -2.51 14.09 6.28
CA GLN A 113 -3.19 14.56 7.48
C GLN A 113 -4.04 13.46 8.14
N GLU A 114 -4.80 12.70 7.35
CA GLU A 114 -5.59 11.59 7.88
C GLU A 114 -4.69 10.48 8.46
N LEU A 115 -3.56 10.20 7.82
CA LEU A 115 -2.58 9.25 8.35
C LEU A 115 -2.02 9.68 9.71
N LEU A 116 -1.68 10.96 9.87
CA LEU A 116 -1.24 11.52 11.16
C LEU A 116 -2.31 11.38 12.25
N GLN A 117 -3.58 11.58 11.90
CA GLN A 117 -4.68 11.44 12.85
C GLN A 117 -4.93 9.98 13.24
N LYS A 118 -4.87 9.07 12.27
CA LYS A 118 -5.24 7.66 12.46
C LYS A 118 -4.12 6.85 13.10
N TRP A 119 -2.87 7.12 12.73
CA TRP A 119 -1.70 6.33 13.12
C TRP A 119 -0.48 7.18 13.54
N PRO A 120 -0.64 8.10 14.52
CA PRO A 120 0.38 9.09 14.90
C PRO A 120 1.69 8.48 15.43
N ASP A 121 1.66 7.25 15.93
CA ASP A 121 2.76 6.52 16.53
C ASP A 121 3.59 5.70 15.52
N THR A 122 3.25 5.75 14.24
CA THR A 122 3.94 4.95 13.21
C THR A 122 5.09 5.73 12.58
N PRO A 123 6.17 5.06 12.11
CA PRO A 123 7.23 5.72 11.36
C PRO A 123 6.72 6.49 10.13
N PHE A 124 5.66 5.98 9.51
CA PHE A 124 5.02 6.60 8.34
C PHE A 124 4.30 7.91 8.68
N ALA A 125 3.85 8.09 9.93
CA ALA A 125 3.31 9.36 10.40
C ALA A 125 4.41 10.42 10.46
N HIS A 126 5.59 10.06 10.96
CA HIS A 126 6.72 10.99 10.95
C HIS A 126 7.12 11.40 9.52
N GLU A 127 7.19 10.43 8.60
CA GLU A 127 7.45 10.70 7.17
C GLU A 127 6.38 11.61 6.55
N ALA A 128 5.10 11.34 6.82
CA ALA A 128 4.00 12.18 6.34
C ALA A 128 4.07 13.61 6.87
N GLN A 129 4.46 13.81 8.13
CA GLN A 129 4.66 15.14 8.68
C GLN A 129 5.77 15.88 7.92
N GLN A 130 6.91 15.23 7.69
CA GLN A 130 8.02 15.82 6.92
C GLN A 130 7.59 16.21 5.50
N ARG A 131 6.85 15.33 4.82
CA ARG A 131 6.31 15.62 3.47
C ARG A 131 5.33 16.80 3.48
N LEU A 132 4.45 16.90 4.47
CA LEU A 132 3.55 18.05 4.62
C LEU A 132 4.32 19.36 4.82
N GLU A 133 5.36 19.35 5.65
CA GLU A 133 6.23 20.51 5.86
C GLU A 133 6.97 20.90 4.56
N GLU A 134 7.43 19.93 3.77
CA GLU A 134 8.04 20.18 2.46
C GLU A 134 7.06 20.77 1.45
N LEU A 135 5.83 20.23 1.39
CA LEU A 135 4.78 20.72 0.49
C LEU A 135 4.28 22.12 0.85
N ALA A 136 4.40 22.53 2.11
CA ALA A 136 4.04 23.87 2.57
C ALA A 136 5.13 24.93 2.29
N LYS A 137 6.37 24.52 2.00
CA LYS A 137 7.43 25.47 1.67
C LYS A 137 7.15 26.10 0.30
N PRO A 138 7.30 27.43 0.15
CA PRO A 138 7.24 28.04 -1.16
C PRO A 138 8.33 27.45 -2.06
N PRO A 139 8.09 27.31 -3.38
CA PRO A 139 9.08 26.75 -4.30
C PRO A 139 10.39 27.53 -4.13
N SER A 140 11.46 26.83 -3.77
CA SER A 140 12.78 27.43 -3.65
C SER A 140 13.16 28.02 -5.01
N LEU A 141 13.24 29.35 -5.09
CA LEU A 141 13.75 30.05 -6.26
C LEU A 141 15.10 29.41 -6.65
N PRO A 142 15.33 29.11 -7.94
CA PRO A 142 16.63 28.62 -8.37
C PRO A 142 17.70 29.65 -7.95
N LYS A 143 18.77 29.16 -7.34
CA LYS A 143 19.95 30.02 -7.08
C LYS A 143 20.48 30.52 -8.43
N PRO A 144 20.87 31.81 -8.52
CA PRO A 144 21.30 32.43 -9.77
C PRO A 144 22.51 31.74 -10.39
#